data_AF-A0A4V0I0C1-F1
#
_entry.id   AF-A0A4V0I0C1-F1
#
_cell.length_a   1.000
_cell.length_b   1.000
_cell.length_c   1.000
_cell.angle_alpha   90.00
_cell.angle_beta   90.00
_cell.angle_gamma   90.00
#
_symmetry.space_group_name_H-M   'P 1'
#
loop_
_entity.id
_entity.type
_entity.pdbx_description
1 polymer ?
#
loop_
_entity_poly.entity_id
_entity_poly.type
_entity_poly.pdbx_seq_one_letter_code
_entity_poly.pdbx_strand_id
1 'polypeptide(L)'
;MDADPQFIVRRLGWHQAPHGDHYTRRLPTASEILAFDTFDAAEGHRRQLEADARRGENPFRFGGAALYFQSSLDAPRLHDWLLDAGIDPPVEQLRHRDWREWWDAFSHTWSEEQLHHAWQGLDKVRYFDVAEEVDREPLRLVVEISFVERGNRNRTAVREGGMPHGLFRRERDARVRCDRLNADRREAEQFEWWVYGYGQRLGYNARARDPAETVFYEVQKVRGEVGPGEPTAFLVQRRAIDPSGFASHDARGRDTRARVPVRVFADRASAAAHRDELIAQARATMNPFQVFPPELAGLSEHHLAEAAAALGPPLPWPTGFRPAQWREWWDLCQDEVTPEQRLAAWELFDAHPLFEVLPIPVAEG
;
A
#
# COMPACT_ATOMS: atom_id res chain seq x y z
N MET A 1 -29.58 8.25 17.21
CA MET A 1 -28.45 7.83 18.08
C MET A 1 -27.30 7.67 17.13
N ASP A 2 -26.31 8.54 17.22
CA ASP A 2 -25.08 8.34 16.47
C ASP A 2 -24.41 7.10 17.02
N ALA A 3 -23.95 6.20 16.14
CA ALA A 3 -23.24 5.01 16.59
C ALA A 3 -21.93 5.45 17.24
N ASP A 4 -21.61 4.89 18.41
CA ASP A 4 -20.36 5.19 19.09
C ASP A 4 -19.17 4.79 18.20
N PRO A 5 -18.09 5.59 18.16
CA PRO A 5 -16.91 5.25 17.39
C PRO A 5 -16.23 4.01 17.98
N GLN A 6 -15.78 3.13 17.09
CA GLN A 6 -14.95 1.98 17.37
C GLN A 6 -13.51 2.28 16.95
N PHE A 7 -12.55 1.87 17.76
CA PHE A 7 -11.12 2.06 17.50
C PHE A 7 -10.48 0.75 17.08
N ILE A 8 -9.95 0.71 15.86
CA ILE A 8 -9.44 -0.52 15.24
C ILE A 8 -7.93 -0.45 15.17
N VAL A 9 -7.26 -1.41 15.78
CA VAL A 9 -5.83 -1.63 15.61
C VAL A 9 -5.60 -2.33 14.28
N ARG A 10 -4.81 -1.73 13.40
CA ARG A 10 -4.50 -2.29 12.08
C ARG A 10 -3.01 -2.58 11.99
N ARG A 11 -2.68 -3.71 11.38
CA ARG A 11 -1.32 -4.02 10.94
C ARG A 11 -1.09 -3.38 9.60
N LEU A 12 0.00 -2.67 9.52
CA LEU A 12 0.39 -1.92 8.35
C LEU A 12 1.21 -2.78 7.38
N GLY A 13 0.98 -2.59 6.09
CA GLY A 13 1.58 -3.39 5.03
C GLY A 13 3.05 -3.09 4.82
N TRP A 14 3.92 -3.98 5.28
CA TRP A 14 5.34 -3.99 4.94
C TRP A 14 5.62 -5.18 4.01
N HIS A 15 6.38 -4.93 2.94
CA HIS A 15 6.70 -5.99 1.99
C HIS A 15 8.12 -5.90 1.47
N GLN A 16 8.84 -7.02 1.58
CA GLN A 16 10.14 -7.20 0.97
C GLN A 16 9.97 -7.95 -0.34
N ALA A 17 10.36 -7.31 -1.45
CA ALA A 17 10.31 -7.97 -2.74
C ALA A 17 11.23 -9.20 -2.74
N PRO A 18 10.83 -10.33 -3.35
CA PRO A 18 11.62 -11.57 -3.30
C PRO A 18 12.99 -11.43 -3.98
N HIS A 19 13.14 -10.49 -4.92
CA HIS A 19 14.38 -10.25 -5.64
C HIS A 19 14.65 -8.74 -5.81
N GLY A 20 15.91 -8.34 -5.60
CA GLY A 20 16.46 -7.05 -6.05
C GLY A 20 16.37 -5.88 -5.06
N ASP A 21 15.33 -5.79 -4.23
CA ASP A 21 15.25 -4.75 -3.20
C ASP A 21 15.64 -5.32 -1.83
N HIS A 22 16.73 -4.80 -1.26
CA HIS A 22 17.17 -5.21 0.07
C HIS A 22 16.31 -4.62 1.20
N TYR A 23 15.40 -3.70 0.86
CA TYR A 23 14.52 -3.04 1.80
C TYR A 23 13.10 -3.62 1.75
N THR A 24 12.51 -3.74 2.93
CA THR A 24 11.10 -3.96 3.15
C THR A 24 10.38 -2.62 2.98
N ARG A 25 9.62 -2.47 1.91
CA ARG A 25 8.95 -1.22 1.57
C ARG A 25 7.58 -1.11 2.22
N ARG A 26 7.21 0.12 2.52
CA ARG A 26 5.86 0.42 3.00
C ARG A 26 4.89 0.34 1.82
N LEU A 27 3.81 -0.41 2.00
CA LEU A 27 2.68 -0.46 1.10
C LEU A 27 1.50 0.34 1.69
N PRO A 28 0.66 0.96 0.85
CA PRO A 28 -0.58 1.62 1.27
C PRO A 28 -1.69 0.58 1.52
N THR A 29 -1.37 -0.41 2.35
CA THR A 29 -2.28 -1.46 2.80
C THR A 29 -2.26 -1.50 4.32
N ALA A 30 -3.41 -1.85 4.90
CA ALA A 30 -3.56 -2.13 6.31
C ALA A 30 -4.55 -3.27 6.47
N SER A 31 -4.29 -4.17 7.41
CA SER A 31 -5.18 -5.28 7.76
C SER A 31 -5.61 -5.14 9.20
N GLU A 32 -6.91 -5.27 9.44
CA GLU A 32 -7.49 -5.17 10.78
C GLU A 32 -7.04 -6.33 11.65
N ILE A 33 -6.70 -6.03 12.90
CA ILE A 33 -6.27 -7.00 13.89
C ILE A 33 -7.36 -7.18 14.94
N LEU A 34 -7.75 -6.08 15.59
CA LEU A 34 -8.73 -6.09 16.66
C LEU A 34 -9.40 -4.72 16.80
N ALA A 35 -10.62 -4.71 17.32
CA ALA A 35 -11.41 -3.51 17.53
C ALA A 35 -11.73 -3.32 19.03
N PHE A 36 -11.85 -2.06 19.45
CA PHE A 36 -12.00 -1.63 20.83
C PHE A 36 -13.03 -0.51 20.95
N ASP A 37 -13.69 -0.42 22.10
CA ASP A 37 -14.68 0.62 22.38
C ASP A 37 -14.05 1.96 22.78
N THR A 38 -12.75 1.98 23.09
CA THR A 38 -12.04 3.20 23.51
C THR A 38 -10.68 3.32 22.84
N PHE A 39 -10.27 4.56 22.57
CA PHE A 39 -8.97 4.87 21.99
C PHE A 39 -7.83 4.38 22.88
N ASP A 40 -7.89 4.60 24.19
CA ASP A 40 -6.82 4.23 25.13
C ASP A 40 -6.58 2.71 25.15
N ALA A 41 -7.64 1.90 25.07
CA ALA A 41 -7.50 0.44 24.99
C ALA A 41 -6.86 0.01 23.65
N ALA A 42 -7.28 0.60 22.54
CA ALA A 42 -6.69 0.33 21.23
C ALA A 42 -5.20 0.74 21.17
N GLU A 43 -4.86 1.92 21.68
CA GLU A 43 -3.48 2.43 21.70
C GLU A 43 -2.59 1.61 22.64
N GLY A 44 -3.10 1.19 23.80
CA GLY A 44 -2.41 0.26 24.69
C GLY A 44 -2.10 -1.08 24.00
N HIS A 45 -3.08 -1.65 23.29
CA HIS A 45 -2.88 -2.87 22.52
C HIS A 45 -1.90 -2.68 21.35
N ARG A 46 -2.02 -1.56 20.61
CA ARG A 46 -1.11 -1.19 19.53
C ARG A 46 0.33 -1.10 20.03
N ARG A 47 0.58 -0.44 21.18
CA ARG A 47 1.92 -0.34 21.78
C ARG A 47 2.50 -1.71 22.12
N GLN A 48 1.69 -2.62 22.67
CA GLN A 48 2.11 -3.98 22.97
C GLN A 48 2.52 -4.73 21.69
N LEU A 49 1.65 -4.73 20.66
CA LEU A 49 1.95 -5.37 19.37
C LEU A 49 3.18 -4.76 18.70
N GLU A 50 3.34 -3.44 18.78
CA GLU A 50 4.48 -2.72 18.23
C GLU A 50 5.77 -3.10 18.94
N ALA A 51 5.78 -3.15 20.28
CA ALA A 51 6.92 -3.61 21.06
C ALA A 51 7.28 -5.05 20.70
N ASP A 52 6.29 -5.93 20.58
CA ASP A 52 6.48 -7.32 20.20
C ASP A 52 7.08 -7.48 18.80
N ALA A 53 6.56 -6.74 17.82
CA ALA A 53 7.06 -6.78 16.44
C ALA A 53 8.47 -6.18 16.29
N ARG A 54 8.86 -5.24 17.16
CA ARG A 54 10.20 -4.64 17.14
C ARG A 54 11.29 -5.57 17.71
N ARG A 55 10.92 -6.62 18.44
CA ARG A 55 11.89 -7.55 19.05
C ARG A 55 12.64 -8.34 17.97
N GLY A 56 13.95 -8.12 17.89
CA GLY A 56 14.83 -8.81 16.95
C GLY A 56 14.75 -8.27 15.51
N GLU A 57 13.98 -7.21 15.27
CA GLU A 57 13.93 -6.56 13.97
C GLU A 57 15.04 -5.53 13.81
N ASN A 58 15.45 -5.33 12.54
CA ASN A 58 16.36 -4.26 12.17
C ASN A 58 15.59 -3.15 11.45
N PRO A 59 15.43 -1.96 12.06
CA PRO A 59 14.67 -0.85 11.48
C PRO A 59 15.24 -0.38 10.14
N PHE A 60 16.55 -0.48 9.92
CA PHE A 60 17.21 -0.12 8.64
C PHE A 60 16.96 -1.13 7.52
N ARG A 61 16.18 -2.18 7.76
CA ARG A 61 15.60 -3.01 6.69
C ARG A 61 14.29 -2.44 6.17
N PHE A 62 13.68 -1.44 6.81
CA PHE A 62 12.36 -0.92 6.45
C PHE A 62 12.46 0.43 5.76
N GLY A 63 11.60 0.69 4.77
CA GLY A 63 11.44 2.00 4.17
C GLY A 63 12.27 2.21 2.91
N GLY A 64 13.59 2.38 3.04
CA GLY A 64 14.50 2.65 1.93
C GLY A 64 15.93 2.95 2.39
N ALA A 65 16.76 3.44 1.47
CA ALA A 65 18.18 3.69 1.70
C ALA A 65 18.50 5.01 2.41
N ALA A 66 17.50 5.78 2.83
CA ALA A 66 17.72 7.04 3.53
C ALA A 66 17.12 7.00 4.93
N LEU A 67 17.80 7.67 5.85
CA LEU A 67 17.43 7.71 7.26
C LEU A 67 16.01 8.27 7.49
N TYR A 68 15.54 9.10 6.55
CA TYR A 68 14.19 9.63 6.49
C TYR A 68 13.10 8.62 6.81
N PHE A 69 13.22 7.40 6.30
CA PHE A 69 12.14 6.44 6.39
C PHE A 69 12.04 5.83 7.78
N GLN A 70 13.12 5.88 8.54
CA GLN A 70 13.18 5.31 9.87
C GLN A 70 13.05 6.36 10.96
N SER A 71 13.53 7.59 10.73
CA SER A 71 13.70 8.62 11.75
C SER A 71 13.16 9.99 11.31
N SER A 72 12.59 10.73 12.27
CA SER A 72 12.33 12.17 12.16
C SER A 72 13.57 13.04 12.47
N LEU A 73 14.60 12.46 13.08
CA LEU A 73 15.90 13.09 13.32
C LEU A 73 16.79 12.96 12.08
N ASP A 74 17.54 14.02 11.78
CA ASP A 74 18.68 13.96 10.85
C ASP A 74 19.81 13.09 11.41
N ALA A 75 20.79 12.74 10.57
CA ALA A 75 21.85 11.81 10.96
C ALA A 75 22.67 12.27 12.18
N PRO A 76 23.12 13.54 12.29
CA PRO A 76 23.82 14.02 13.49
C PRO A 76 22.95 13.95 14.75
N ARG A 77 21.67 14.33 14.69
CA ARG A 77 20.78 14.26 15.85
C ARG A 77 20.47 12.82 16.26
N LEU A 78 20.32 11.90 15.30
CA LEU A 78 20.16 10.49 15.62
C LEU A 78 21.44 9.91 16.25
N HIS A 79 22.61 10.33 15.78
CA HIS A 79 23.89 9.94 16.35
C HIS A 79 23.97 10.36 17.83
N ASP A 80 23.72 11.64 18.14
CA ASP A 80 23.67 12.14 19.51
C ASP A 80 22.60 11.43 20.36
N TRP A 81 21.41 11.20 19.79
CA TRP A 81 20.33 10.46 20.45
C TRP A 81 20.76 9.06 20.91
N LEU A 82 21.55 8.35 20.11
CA LEU A 82 22.06 7.02 20.45
C LEU A 82 23.15 7.09 21.52
N LEU A 83 24.04 8.10 21.45
CA LEU A 83 25.07 8.32 22.46
C LEU A 83 24.50 8.61 23.85
N ASP A 84 23.37 9.31 23.95
CA ASP A 84 22.68 9.56 25.22
C ASP A 84 22.26 8.27 25.94
N ALA A 85 22.05 7.16 25.22
CA ALA A 85 21.79 5.84 25.77
C ALA A 85 23.04 4.95 25.90
N GLY A 86 24.23 5.52 25.68
CA GLY A 86 25.49 4.77 25.67
C GLY A 86 25.59 3.75 24.54
N ILE A 87 24.92 4.00 23.42
CA ILE A 87 25.02 3.21 22.19
C ILE A 87 26.00 3.95 21.28
N ASP A 88 27.12 3.33 20.91
CA ASP A 88 28.08 3.92 19.97
C ASP A 88 27.58 3.75 18.51
N PRO A 89 27.07 4.82 17.86
CA PRO A 89 26.61 4.75 16.48
C PRO A 89 27.77 4.60 15.48
N PRO A 90 27.48 4.18 14.23
CA PRO A 90 28.44 4.24 13.14
C PRO A 90 28.80 5.71 12.87
N VAL A 91 30.05 5.99 12.46
CA VAL A 91 30.52 7.36 12.17
C VAL A 91 29.61 8.09 11.16
N GLU A 92 29.41 9.40 11.37
CA GLU A 92 28.37 10.24 10.75
C GLU A 92 28.33 10.26 9.19
N GLN A 93 29.38 9.81 8.51
CA GLN A 93 29.50 9.83 7.05
C GLN A 93 29.18 8.50 6.37
N LEU A 94 28.64 7.53 7.11
CA LEU A 94 28.42 6.20 6.59
C LEU A 94 27.16 6.07 5.72
N ARG A 95 27.24 5.19 4.72
CA ARG A 95 26.13 4.87 3.81
C ARG A 95 25.07 4.13 4.62
N HIS A 96 23.80 4.20 4.21
CA HIS A 96 22.72 3.49 4.91
C HIS A 96 22.93 1.97 5.08
N ARG A 97 23.64 1.36 4.12
CA ARG A 97 24.07 -0.05 4.23
C ARG A 97 24.85 -0.32 5.52
N ASP A 98 25.68 0.63 5.94
CA ASP A 98 26.53 0.53 7.12
C ASP A 98 25.69 0.62 8.40
N TRP A 99 24.64 1.46 8.44
CA TRP A 99 23.67 1.50 9.54
C TRP A 99 22.96 0.15 9.73
N ARG A 100 22.55 -0.48 8.62
CA ARG A 100 21.93 -1.81 8.66
C ARG A 100 22.90 -2.86 9.19
N GLU A 101 24.12 -2.91 8.66
CA GLU A 101 25.16 -3.86 9.09
C GLU A 101 25.57 -3.64 10.54
N TRP A 102 25.68 -2.38 10.99
CA TRP A 102 25.91 -2.00 12.38
C TRP A 102 24.79 -2.50 13.31
N TRP A 103 23.53 -2.25 12.99
CA TRP A 103 22.42 -2.72 13.82
C TRP A 103 22.42 -4.25 13.95
N ASP A 104 22.61 -4.97 12.83
CA ASP A 104 22.71 -6.43 12.86
C ASP A 104 23.88 -6.92 13.73
N ALA A 105 25.00 -6.20 13.73
CA ALA A 105 26.19 -6.55 14.50
C ALA A 105 26.10 -6.24 16.00
N PHE A 106 25.39 -5.18 16.41
CA PHE A 106 25.45 -4.70 17.80
C PHE A 106 24.13 -4.75 18.58
N SER A 107 22.97 -4.75 17.92
CA SER A 107 21.67 -4.65 18.61
C SER A 107 21.41 -5.77 19.63
N HIS A 108 21.98 -6.95 19.42
CA HIS A 108 21.85 -8.09 20.32
C HIS A 108 22.66 -7.95 21.63
N THR A 109 23.55 -6.97 21.74
CA THR A 109 24.34 -6.69 22.96
C THR A 109 23.72 -5.59 23.82
N TRP A 110 22.72 -4.88 23.31
CA TRP A 110 22.06 -3.79 24.02
C TRP A 110 21.05 -4.30 25.05
N SER A 111 20.91 -3.56 26.14
CA SER A 111 19.83 -3.78 27.10
C SER A 111 18.45 -3.46 26.49
N GLU A 112 17.37 -3.93 27.14
CA GLU A 112 16.01 -3.59 26.72
C GLU A 112 15.76 -2.07 26.74
N GLU A 113 16.32 -1.36 27.72
CA GLU A 113 16.22 0.10 27.83
C GLU A 113 16.93 0.81 26.65
N GLN A 114 18.13 0.35 26.28
CA GLN A 114 18.87 0.86 25.13
C GLN A 114 18.14 0.61 23.81
N LEU A 115 17.63 -0.61 23.62
CA LEU A 115 16.81 -0.94 22.44
C LEU A 115 15.56 -0.06 22.38
N HIS A 116 14.86 0.12 23.50
CA HIS A 116 13.69 0.98 23.58
C HIS A 116 14.04 2.43 23.20
N HIS A 117 15.12 2.98 23.74
CA HIS A 117 15.60 4.33 23.44
C HIS A 117 15.97 4.49 21.96
N ALA A 118 16.72 3.55 21.38
CA ALA A 118 17.04 3.57 19.96
C ALA A 118 15.77 3.56 19.09
N TRP A 119 14.77 2.74 19.45
CA TRP A 119 13.47 2.66 18.77
C TRP A 119 12.58 3.90 18.94
N GLN A 120 12.86 4.77 19.92
CA GLN A 120 12.20 6.08 20.03
C GLN A 120 12.76 7.08 19.02
N GLY A 121 14.08 7.03 18.74
CA GLY A 121 14.70 7.82 17.67
C GLY A 121 14.32 7.35 16.27
N LEU A 122 13.97 6.06 16.12
CA LEU A 122 13.52 5.44 14.87
C LEU A 122 11.98 5.38 14.80
N ASP A 123 11.37 6.55 14.95
CA ASP A 123 9.94 6.76 15.18
C ASP A 123 9.02 6.55 13.97
N LYS A 124 9.57 6.50 12.74
CA LYS A 124 8.78 6.34 11.50
C LYS A 124 8.56 4.89 11.10
N VAL A 125 9.37 3.95 11.60
CA VAL A 125 9.12 2.52 11.39
C VAL A 125 7.99 2.07 12.34
N ARG A 126 6.76 2.08 11.82
CA ARG A 126 5.55 1.62 12.51
C ARG A 126 4.96 0.37 11.86
N TYR A 127 4.67 -0.65 12.65
CA TYR A 127 4.00 -1.86 12.19
C TYR A 127 2.50 -1.82 12.39
N PHE A 128 2.03 -1.02 13.35
CA PHE A 128 0.62 -0.91 13.68
C PHE A 128 0.18 0.53 13.85
N ASP A 129 -1.09 0.81 13.54
CA ASP A 129 -1.77 2.07 13.84
C ASP A 129 -3.14 1.82 14.48
N VAL A 130 -3.77 2.90 14.95
CA VAL A 130 -5.16 2.92 15.40
C VAL A 130 -5.95 3.78 14.44
N ALA A 131 -7.06 3.26 13.93
CA ALA A 131 -8.04 4.02 13.17
C ALA A 131 -9.34 4.14 13.96
N GLU A 132 -9.91 5.33 13.97
CA GLU A 132 -11.28 5.57 14.44
C GLU A 132 -12.26 5.28 13.31
N GLU A 133 -13.27 4.46 13.59
CA GLU A 133 -14.28 4.03 12.63
C GLU A 133 -15.66 4.09 13.29
N VAL A 134 -16.70 4.42 12.55
CA VAL A 134 -18.07 4.36 13.07
C VAL A 134 -18.56 2.91 12.93
N ASP A 135 -19.03 2.29 14.03
CA ASP A 135 -19.53 0.91 13.99
C ASP A 135 -20.82 0.83 13.15
N ARG A 136 -20.65 0.44 11.89
CA ARG A 136 -21.74 0.21 10.94
C ARG A 136 -21.52 -1.11 10.26
N GLU A 137 -22.61 -1.82 9.99
CA GLU A 137 -22.56 -3.05 9.21
C GLU A 137 -21.91 -2.76 7.85
N PRO A 138 -20.81 -3.43 7.49
CA PRO A 138 -20.12 -3.15 6.24
C PRO A 138 -21.01 -3.48 5.05
N LEU A 139 -20.84 -2.75 3.96
CA LEU A 139 -21.48 -3.07 2.69
C LEU A 139 -20.75 -4.25 2.02
N ARG A 140 -21.36 -4.83 0.99
CA ARG A 140 -20.83 -5.97 0.24
C ARG A 140 -20.62 -5.54 -1.20
N LEU A 141 -19.36 -5.52 -1.63
CA LEU A 141 -18.96 -5.17 -2.98
C LEU A 141 -18.67 -6.45 -3.75
N VAL A 142 -19.34 -6.67 -4.88
CA VAL A 142 -18.93 -7.72 -5.82
C VAL A 142 -17.85 -7.13 -6.73
N VAL A 143 -16.69 -7.79 -6.79
CA VAL A 143 -15.57 -7.40 -7.65
C VAL A 143 -15.21 -8.52 -8.61
N GLU A 144 -14.83 -8.17 -9.83
CA GLU A 144 -14.22 -9.07 -10.80
C GLU A 144 -12.71 -9.13 -10.57
N ILE A 145 -12.17 -10.33 -10.42
CA ILE A 145 -10.74 -10.57 -10.24
C ILE A 145 -10.04 -10.34 -11.58
N SER A 146 -9.14 -9.36 -11.64
CA SER A 146 -8.27 -9.17 -12.81
C SER A 146 -7.26 -10.32 -12.90
N PHE A 147 -7.11 -10.87 -14.11
CA PHE A 147 -6.09 -11.87 -14.42
C PHE A 147 -5.10 -11.32 -15.45
N VAL A 148 -3.81 -11.54 -15.22
CA VAL A 148 -2.74 -11.20 -16.16
C VAL A 148 -2.20 -12.45 -16.84
N GLU A 149 -1.94 -12.38 -18.13
CA GLU A 149 -1.34 -13.49 -18.87
C GLU A 149 0.14 -13.65 -18.48
N ARG A 150 0.52 -14.88 -18.12
CA ARG A 150 1.90 -15.26 -17.80
C ARG A 150 2.32 -16.47 -18.63
N GLY A 151 3.03 -16.22 -19.72
CA GLY A 151 3.50 -17.27 -20.62
C GLY A 151 2.37 -17.90 -21.44
N ASN A 152 2.60 -19.12 -21.94
CA ASN A 152 1.63 -19.81 -22.77
C ASN A 152 0.57 -20.48 -21.87
N ARG A 153 -0.70 -20.07 -22.02
CA ARG A 153 -1.88 -20.68 -21.39
C ARG A 153 -2.04 -20.53 -19.87
N ASN A 154 -1.26 -19.67 -19.21
CA ASN A 154 -1.50 -19.37 -17.78
C ASN A 154 -1.97 -17.93 -17.58
N ARG A 155 -2.98 -17.79 -16.74
CA ARG A 155 -3.49 -16.51 -16.24
C ARG A 155 -3.29 -16.47 -14.74
N THR A 156 -2.69 -15.40 -14.22
CA THR A 156 -2.45 -15.23 -12.79
C THR A 156 -3.32 -14.11 -12.26
N ALA A 157 -4.11 -14.39 -11.22
CA ALA A 157 -4.90 -13.38 -10.53
C ALA A 157 -3.99 -12.29 -9.97
N VAL A 158 -4.39 -11.03 -10.16
CA VAL A 158 -3.74 -9.89 -9.51
C VAL A 158 -3.86 -10.03 -7.99
N ARG A 159 -2.80 -9.62 -7.28
CA ARG A 159 -2.62 -9.81 -5.84
C ARG A 159 -3.80 -9.32 -4.99
N GLU A 160 -4.29 -8.12 -5.30
CA GLU A 160 -5.33 -7.44 -4.53
C GLU A 160 -6.31 -6.68 -5.44
N GLY A 161 -7.47 -6.34 -4.88
CA GLY A 161 -8.50 -5.58 -5.58
C GLY A 161 -9.21 -6.35 -6.70
N GLY A 162 -9.86 -5.61 -7.60
CA GLY A 162 -10.59 -6.12 -8.75
C GLY A 162 -11.31 -4.98 -9.46
N MET A 163 -12.15 -5.28 -10.45
CA MET A 163 -13.05 -4.30 -11.05
C MET A 163 -14.40 -4.36 -10.34
N PRO A 164 -14.87 -3.27 -9.72
CA PRO A 164 -16.15 -3.26 -9.01
C PRO A 164 -17.35 -3.46 -9.96
N HIS A 165 -18.28 -4.33 -9.59
CA HIS A 165 -19.48 -4.65 -10.39
C HIS A 165 -20.79 -4.17 -9.75
N GLY A 166 -20.87 -4.11 -8.42
CA GLY A 166 -22.07 -3.65 -7.74
C GLY A 166 -21.96 -3.70 -6.22
N LEU A 167 -22.70 -2.83 -5.56
CA LEU A 167 -22.73 -2.70 -4.11
C LEU A 167 -24.06 -3.19 -3.54
N PHE A 168 -23.98 -3.94 -2.44
CA PHE A 168 -25.11 -4.60 -1.80
C PHE A 168 -25.09 -4.33 -0.32
N ARG A 169 -26.27 -4.12 0.27
CA ARG A 169 -26.41 -3.97 1.72
C ARG A 169 -26.39 -5.33 2.42
N ARG A 170 -27.01 -6.35 1.81
CA ARG A 170 -27.11 -7.69 2.38
C ARG A 170 -26.09 -8.64 1.75
N GLU A 171 -25.52 -9.49 2.58
CA GLU A 171 -24.57 -10.52 2.15
C GLU A 171 -25.19 -11.56 1.21
N ARG A 172 -26.43 -11.94 1.46
CA ARG A 172 -27.14 -12.91 0.62
C ARG A 172 -27.22 -12.44 -0.83
N ASP A 173 -27.59 -11.19 -1.06
CA ASP A 173 -27.82 -10.65 -2.41
C ASP A 173 -26.49 -10.51 -3.17
N ALA A 174 -25.43 -10.08 -2.48
CA ALA A 174 -24.09 -10.03 -3.03
C ALA A 174 -23.59 -11.43 -3.46
N ARG A 175 -23.82 -12.45 -2.63
CA ARG A 175 -23.44 -13.84 -2.94
C ARG A 175 -24.21 -14.38 -4.14
N VAL A 176 -25.53 -14.20 -4.18
CA VAL A 176 -26.35 -14.61 -5.35
C VAL A 176 -25.85 -13.93 -6.63
N ARG A 177 -25.53 -12.64 -6.58
CA ARG A 177 -24.97 -11.94 -7.75
C ARG A 177 -23.61 -12.49 -8.15
N CYS A 178 -22.73 -12.69 -7.17
CA CYS A 178 -21.38 -13.21 -7.36
C CYS A 178 -21.40 -14.61 -7.98
N ASP A 179 -22.24 -15.51 -7.46
CA ASP A 179 -22.37 -16.87 -7.96
C ASP A 179 -22.89 -16.90 -9.40
N ARG A 180 -23.90 -16.07 -9.72
CA ARG A 180 -24.39 -15.92 -11.09
C ARG A 180 -23.29 -15.42 -12.03
N LEU A 181 -22.58 -14.35 -11.68
CA LEU A 181 -21.50 -13.80 -12.52
C LEU A 181 -20.38 -14.82 -12.76
N ASN A 182 -20.03 -15.62 -11.74
CA ASN A 182 -19.09 -16.72 -11.88
C ASN A 182 -19.60 -17.80 -12.84
N ALA A 183 -20.86 -18.21 -12.72
CA ALA A 183 -21.47 -19.20 -13.62
C ALA A 183 -21.49 -18.71 -15.08
N ASP A 184 -22.00 -17.49 -15.30
CA ASP A 184 -22.05 -16.85 -16.63
C ASP A 184 -20.66 -16.78 -17.25
N ARG A 185 -19.63 -16.43 -16.44
CA ARG A 185 -18.26 -16.33 -16.93
C ARG A 185 -17.66 -17.70 -17.30
N ARG A 186 -17.91 -18.73 -16.49
CA ARG A 186 -17.47 -20.10 -16.78
C ARG A 186 -18.10 -20.66 -18.06
N GLU A 187 -19.36 -20.33 -18.31
CA GLU A 187 -20.06 -20.72 -19.55
C GLU A 187 -19.49 -19.98 -20.77
N ALA A 188 -19.21 -18.67 -20.64
CA ALA A 188 -18.65 -17.86 -21.72
C ALA A 188 -17.18 -18.18 -22.04
N GLU A 189 -16.40 -18.63 -21.06
CA GLU A 189 -14.96 -18.88 -21.22
C GLU A 189 -14.74 -20.28 -21.82
N GLN A 190 -15.01 -20.39 -23.13
CA GLN A 190 -14.92 -21.61 -23.95
C GLN A 190 -13.48 -22.14 -24.16
N PHE A 191 -12.48 -21.47 -23.59
CA PHE A 191 -11.07 -21.80 -23.82
C PHE A 191 -10.59 -22.83 -22.80
N GLU A 192 -10.91 -24.10 -23.05
CA GLU A 192 -10.59 -25.26 -22.18
C GLU A 192 -9.10 -25.42 -21.85
N TRP A 193 -8.20 -24.69 -22.51
CA TRP A 193 -6.76 -24.82 -22.31
C TRP A 193 -6.12 -23.77 -21.39
N TRP A 194 -6.86 -22.77 -20.88
CA TRP A 194 -6.29 -21.82 -19.91
C TRP A 194 -6.29 -22.38 -18.50
N VAL A 195 -5.21 -22.09 -17.78
CA VAL A 195 -5.08 -22.40 -16.35
C VAL A 195 -5.01 -21.10 -15.55
N TYR A 196 -5.82 -21.01 -14.49
CA TYR A 196 -5.94 -19.81 -13.66
C TYR A 196 -5.25 -20.02 -12.31
N GLY A 197 -4.15 -19.32 -12.09
CA GLY A 197 -3.37 -19.37 -10.85
C GLY A 197 -3.73 -18.23 -9.90
N TYR A 198 -3.79 -18.56 -8.61
CA TYR A 198 -4.04 -17.60 -7.52
C TYR A 198 -2.82 -17.37 -6.63
N GLY A 199 -1.63 -17.82 -7.06
CA GLY A 199 -0.41 -17.78 -6.23
C GLY A 199 0.00 -16.39 -5.71
N GLN A 200 -0.54 -15.31 -6.29
CA GLN A 200 -0.33 -13.96 -5.80
C GLN A 200 -1.54 -13.38 -5.04
N ARG A 201 -2.73 -13.98 -5.15
CA ARG A 201 -3.99 -13.44 -4.62
C ARG A 201 -4.08 -13.68 -3.11
N LEU A 202 -4.29 -12.63 -2.34
CA LEU A 202 -4.46 -12.74 -0.89
C LEU A 202 -5.69 -13.58 -0.54
N GLY A 203 -5.56 -14.51 0.42
CA GLY A 203 -6.65 -15.39 0.87
C GLY A 203 -6.90 -16.64 0.03
N TYR A 204 -6.12 -16.86 -1.03
CA TYR A 204 -6.24 -18.05 -1.88
C TYR A 204 -5.00 -18.95 -1.77
N ASN A 205 -5.18 -20.26 -1.97
CA ASN A 205 -4.04 -21.15 -2.16
C ASN A 205 -3.43 -20.96 -3.55
N ALA A 206 -2.14 -21.28 -3.70
CA ALA A 206 -1.43 -21.10 -4.98
C ALA A 206 -1.83 -22.11 -6.06
N ARG A 207 -2.84 -22.96 -5.83
CA ARG A 207 -3.22 -24.02 -6.76
C ARG A 207 -3.87 -23.41 -8.00
N ALA A 208 -3.35 -23.81 -9.15
CA ALA A 208 -3.93 -23.52 -10.44
C ALA A 208 -5.28 -24.24 -10.61
N ARG A 209 -6.24 -23.60 -11.25
CA ARG A 209 -7.59 -24.12 -11.47
C ARG A 209 -7.94 -24.13 -12.95
N ASP A 210 -8.69 -25.15 -13.34
CA ASP A 210 -9.34 -25.19 -14.65
C ASP A 210 -10.45 -24.13 -14.74
N PRO A 211 -10.86 -23.70 -15.94
CA PRO A 211 -11.87 -22.65 -16.10
C PRO A 211 -13.16 -22.95 -15.31
N ALA A 212 -13.60 -24.21 -15.28
CA ALA A 212 -14.81 -24.65 -14.57
C ALA A 212 -14.76 -24.46 -13.05
N GLU A 213 -13.57 -24.46 -12.44
CA GLU A 213 -13.37 -24.30 -10.98
C GLU A 213 -12.89 -22.88 -10.61
N THR A 214 -12.66 -22.04 -11.61
CA THR A 214 -12.09 -20.71 -11.43
C THR A 214 -13.13 -19.77 -10.82
N VAL A 215 -12.69 -18.97 -9.84
CA VAL A 215 -13.43 -17.87 -9.24
C VAL A 215 -13.02 -16.59 -9.97
N PHE A 216 -13.93 -16.04 -10.76
CA PHE A 216 -13.75 -14.79 -11.49
C PHE A 216 -14.28 -13.59 -10.72
N TYR A 217 -15.23 -13.82 -9.81
CA TYR A 217 -15.83 -12.77 -8.99
C TYR A 217 -15.81 -13.17 -7.53
N GLU A 218 -15.63 -12.20 -6.65
CA GLU A 218 -15.70 -12.39 -5.20
C GLU A 218 -16.46 -11.26 -4.52
N VAL A 219 -16.95 -11.53 -3.31
CA VAL A 219 -17.59 -10.55 -2.44
C VAL A 219 -16.57 -10.01 -1.45
N GLN A 220 -16.36 -8.71 -1.46
CA GLN A 220 -15.53 -7.98 -0.49
C GLN A 220 -16.42 -7.18 0.47
N LYS A 221 -15.99 -7.06 1.73
CA LYS A 221 -16.60 -6.13 2.67
C LYS A 221 -15.98 -4.76 2.45
N VAL A 222 -16.81 -3.73 2.33
CA VAL A 222 -16.35 -2.34 2.22
C VAL A 222 -17.10 -1.48 3.22
N ARG A 223 -16.36 -0.64 3.94
CA ARG A 223 -16.96 0.32 4.87
C ARG A 223 -17.52 1.52 4.13
N GLY A 224 -18.51 2.16 4.72
CA GLY A 224 -19.08 3.38 4.17
C GLY A 224 -20.49 3.63 4.61
N GLU A 225 -21.07 4.69 4.05
CA GLU A 225 -22.41 5.14 4.35
C GLU A 225 -23.19 5.28 3.06
N VAL A 226 -24.33 4.60 2.98
CA VAL A 226 -25.27 4.69 1.85
C VAL A 226 -26.68 4.63 2.43
N GLY A 227 -27.43 5.72 2.27
CA GLY A 227 -28.80 5.82 2.77
C GLY A 227 -29.71 4.78 2.11
N PRO A 228 -30.79 4.32 2.79
CA PRO A 228 -31.77 3.45 2.16
C PRO A 228 -32.40 4.13 0.93
N GLY A 229 -32.55 3.39 -0.17
CA GLY A 229 -33.14 3.90 -1.41
C GLY A 229 -32.19 4.71 -2.30
N GLU A 230 -30.95 4.95 -1.89
CA GLU A 230 -29.94 5.54 -2.79
C GLU A 230 -29.58 4.53 -3.90
N PRO A 231 -29.78 4.87 -5.19
CA PRO A 231 -29.51 3.97 -6.31
C PRO A 231 -28.03 3.95 -6.70
N THR A 232 -27.28 4.96 -6.26
CA THR A 232 -25.86 5.16 -6.59
C THR A 232 -25.13 5.60 -5.33
N ALA A 233 -23.95 5.03 -5.10
CA ALA A 233 -23.00 5.48 -4.11
C ALA A 233 -21.67 5.84 -4.78
N PHE A 234 -20.72 6.40 -4.04
CA PHE A 234 -19.41 6.79 -4.53
C PHE A 234 -18.32 6.01 -3.79
N LEU A 235 -17.66 5.10 -4.52
CA LEU A 235 -16.56 4.29 -4.01
C LEU A 235 -15.24 5.02 -4.21
N VAL A 236 -14.55 5.34 -3.10
CA VAL A 236 -13.12 5.64 -3.13
C VAL A 236 -12.36 4.32 -3.23
N GLN A 237 -11.49 4.22 -4.22
CA GLN A 237 -10.68 3.03 -4.48
C GLN A 237 -9.23 3.41 -4.76
N ARG A 238 -8.30 2.53 -4.40
CA ARG A 238 -6.87 2.66 -4.70
C ARG A 238 -6.50 1.77 -5.89
N ARG A 239 -5.56 2.18 -6.73
CA ARG A 239 -4.94 1.27 -7.71
C ARG A 239 -4.27 0.09 -7.00
N ALA A 240 -4.55 -1.14 -7.44
CA ALA A 240 -3.91 -2.33 -6.88
C ALA A 240 -2.39 -2.26 -7.03
N ILE A 241 -1.66 -2.77 -6.04
CA ILE A 241 -0.21 -2.81 -6.00
C ILE A 241 0.27 -4.25 -6.04
N ASP A 242 1.30 -4.50 -6.85
CA ASP A 242 1.92 -5.81 -7.01
C ASP A 242 2.88 -6.13 -5.84
N PRO A 243 3.43 -7.35 -5.77
CA PRO A 243 4.47 -7.66 -4.79
C PRO A 243 5.70 -6.76 -4.85
N SER A 244 6.07 -6.19 -5.99
CA SER A 244 7.24 -5.31 -6.06
C SER A 244 6.97 -3.90 -5.50
N GLY A 245 5.73 -3.60 -5.11
CA GLY A 245 5.32 -2.28 -4.63
C GLY A 245 4.87 -1.33 -5.74
N PHE A 246 4.82 -1.80 -6.98
CA PHE A 246 4.36 -1.01 -8.13
C PHE A 246 2.85 -1.08 -8.26
N ALA A 247 2.25 -0.04 -8.85
CA ALA A 247 0.93 -0.15 -9.47
C ALA A 247 0.84 -1.43 -10.31
N SER A 248 -0.29 -2.13 -10.28
CA SER A 248 -0.41 -3.42 -10.94
C SER A 248 -0.55 -3.27 -12.45
N HIS A 249 0.43 -3.80 -13.19
CA HIS A 249 0.45 -3.84 -14.66
C HIS A 249 0.53 -5.28 -15.18
N ASP A 250 0.09 -5.50 -16.42
CA ASP A 250 0.29 -6.76 -17.12
C ASP A 250 1.73 -6.91 -17.65
N ALA A 251 2.05 -8.06 -18.26
CA ALA A 251 3.38 -8.33 -18.80
C ALA A 251 3.82 -7.37 -19.93
N ARG A 252 2.91 -6.53 -20.44
CA ARG A 252 3.17 -5.49 -21.45
C ARG A 252 3.17 -4.08 -20.85
N GLY A 253 3.14 -3.96 -19.52
CA GLY A 253 3.11 -2.69 -18.81
C GLY A 253 1.76 -1.98 -18.81
N ARG A 254 0.68 -2.61 -19.27
CA ARG A 254 -0.66 -2.00 -19.31
C ARG A 254 -1.32 -2.09 -17.95
N ASP A 255 -2.07 -1.06 -17.54
CA ASP A 255 -2.88 -1.08 -16.31
C ASP A 255 -3.83 -2.29 -16.31
N THR A 256 -3.77 -3.10 -15.25
CA THR A 256 -4.65 -4.26 -15.06
C THR A 256 -6.09 -3.88 -14.73
N ARG A 257 -6.33 -2.58 -14.47
CA ARG A 257 -7.58 -1.99 -13.99
C ARG A 257 -8.02 -2.53 -12.63
N ALA A 258 -7.19 -3.32 -11.96
CA ALA A 258 -7.49 -3.80 -10.62
C ALA A 258 -7.45 -2.61 -9.65
N ARG A 259 -8.51 -2.48 -8.85
CA ARG A 259 -8.68 -1.44 -7.84
C ARG A 259 -9.05 -2.08 -6.50
N VAL A 260 -8.47 -1.59 -5.41
CA VAL A 260 -8.77 -2.01 -4.04
C VAL A 260 -9.81 -1.05 -3.48
N PRO A 261 -11.01 -1.53 -3.10
CA PRO A 261 -12.00 -0.67 -2.48
C PRO A 261 -11.49 -0.15 -1.14
N VAL A 262 -11.63 1.16 -0.90
CA VAL A 262 -11.20 1.80 0.35
C VAL A 262 -12.41 2.14 1.20
N ARG A 263 -13.33 2.98 0.69
CA ARG A 263 -14.50 3.43 1.43
C ARG A 263 -15.62 3.88 0.48
N VAL A 264 -16.87 3.72 0.90
CA VAL A 264 -18.05 4.17 0.17
C VAL A 264 -18.69 5.39 0.85
N PHE A 265 -19.17 6.32 0.05
CA PHE A 265 -19.88 7.52 0.47
C PHE A 265 -21.21 7.65 -0.26
N ALA A 266 -22.19 8.27 0.40
CA ALA A 266 -23.49 8.60 -0.18
C ALA A 266 -23.36 9.70 -1.24
N ASP A 267 -22.42 10.63 -1.07
CA ASP A 267 -22.21 11.76 -1.96
C ASP A 267 -20.78 11.84 -2.52
N ARG A 268 -20.69 12.47 -3.70
CA ARG A 268 -19.42 12.58 -4.44
C ARG A 268 -18.43 13.54 -3.80
N ALA A 269 -18.90 14.58 -3.11
CA ALA A 269 -18.04 15.62 -2.54
C ALA A 269 -17.25 15.05 -1.35
N SER A 270 -17.92 14.32 -0.46
CA SER A 270 -17.29 13.60 0.65
C SER A 270 -16.31 12.54 0.15
N ALA A 271 -16.67 11.78 -0.89
CA ALA A 271 -15.75 10.82 -1.51
C ALA A 271 -14.50 11.51 -2.09
N ALA A 272 -14.66 12.66 -2.74
CA ALA A 272 -13.55 13.42 -3.30
C ALA A 272 -12.64 13.99 -2.19
N ALA A 273 -13.21 14.57 -1.14
CA ALA A 273 -12.45 15.07 0.00
C ALA A 273 -11.62 13.96 0.65
N HIS A 274 -12.21 12.78 0.86
CA HIS A 274 -11.49 11.64 1.41
C HIS A 274 -10.40 11.10 0.46
N ARG A 275 -10.67 11.05 -0.85
CA ARG A 275 -9.65 10.72 -1.86
C ARG A 275 -8.46 11.69 -1.77
N ASP A 276 -8.72 12.99 -1.66
CA ASP A 276 -7.69 14.02 -1.64
C ASP A 276 -6.84 13.96 -0.35
N GLU A 277 -7.48 13.66 0.78
CA GLU A 277 -6.79 13.35 2.03
C GLU A 277 -5.84 12.14 1.88
N LEU A 278 -6.32 11.03 1.30
CA LEU A 278 -5.49 9.84 1.06
C LEU A 278 -4.34 10.12 0.08
N ILE A 279 -4.57 10.94 -0.95
CA ILE A 279 -3.51 11.39 -1.86
C ILE A 279 -2.46 12.19 -1.09
N ALA A 280 -2.87 13.15 -0.26
CA ALA A 280 -1.93 13.95 0.54
C ALA A 280 -1.09 13.08 1.48
N GLN A 281 -1.73 12.12 2.17
CA GLN A 281 -1.05 11.16 3.05
C GLN A 281 -0.04 10.28 2.28
N ALA A 282 -0.43 9.76 1.11
CA ALA A 282 0.45 8.96 0.26
C ALA A 282 1.64 9.80 -0.26
N ARG A 283 1.40 11.04 -0.70
CA ARG A 283 2.45 11.94 -1.20
C ARG A 283 3.49 12.30 -0.13
N ALA A 284 3.06 12.38 1.14
CA ALA A 284 3.95 12.65 2.27
C ALA A 284 4.84 11.46 2.67
N THR A 285 4.36 10.23 2.46
CA THR A 285 4.99 9.02 3.04
C THR A 285 5.57 8.05 2.00
N MET A 286 5.20 8.20 0.73
CA MET A 286 5.60 7.28 -0.33
C MET A 286 6.55 7.92 -1.34
N ASN A 287 7.41 7.08 -1.91
CA ASN A 287 8.24 7.42 -3.06
C ASN A 287 7.41 7.26 -4.36
N PRO A 288 7.21 8.34 -5.16
CA PRO A 288 6.41 8.25 -6.38
C PRO A 288 6.97 7.24 -7.39
N PHE A 289 8.30 7.15 -7.50
CA PHE A 289 8.99 6.20 -8.38
C PHE A 289 8.90 4.75 -7.89
N GLN A 290 8.54 4.54 -6.62
CA GLN A 290 8.22 3.21 -6.10
C GLN A 290 6.85 2.74 -6.59
N VAL A 291 5.89 3.65 -6.71
CA VAL A 291 4.52 3.30 -7.14
C VAL A 291 4.43 3.25 -8.65
N PHE A 292 5.05 4.21 -9.33
CA PHE A 292 4.94 4.41 -10.77
C PHE A 292 6.33 4.37 -11.41
N PRO A 293 6.74 3.22 -11.97
CA PRO A 293 7.90 3.17 -12.84
C PRO A 293 7.71 4.15 -14.01
N PRO A 294 8.69 5.02 -14.33
CA PRO A 294 8.54 6.02 -15.38
C PRO A 294 8.08 5.44 -16.74
N GLU A 295 8.58 4.26 -17.10
CA GLU A 295 8.16 3.50 -18.30
C GLU A 295 6.66 3.21 -18.33
N LEU A 296 6.12 2.76 -17.19
CA LEU A 296 4.72 2.39 -17.06
C LEU A 296 3.80 3.60 -16.99
N ALA A 297 4.36 4.75 -16.60
CA ALA A 297 3.68 6.03 -16.65
C ALA A 297 3.63 6.63 -18.08
N GLY A 298 4.36 6.06 -19.05
CA GLY A 298 4.47 6.58 -20.41
C GLY A 298 5.42 7.77 -20.53
N LEU A 299 6.29 7.99 -19.53
CA LEU A 299 7.31 9.03 -19.59
C LEU A 299 8.44 8.57 -20.51
N SER A 300 8.98 9.49 -21.31
CA SER A 300 10.22 9.26 -22.04
C SER A 300 11.42 9.59 -21.15
N GLU A 301 12.59 9.03 -21.47
CA GLU A 301 13.84 9.36 -20.78
C GLU A 301 14.14 10.86 -20.82
N HIS A 302 13.87 11.51 -21.96
CA HIS A 302 14.03 12.95 -22.11
C HIS A 302 13.08 13.75 -21.22
N HIS A 303 11.78 13.44 -21.21
CA HIS A 303 10.82 14.14 -20.35
C HIS A 303 11.13 13.96 -18.87
N LEU A 304 11.58 12.77 -18.47
CA LEU A 304 11.96 12.52 -17.08
C LEU A 304 13.23 13.30 -16.69
N ALA A 305 14.21 13.40 -17.59
CA ALA A 305 15.41 14.20 -17.36
C ALA A 305 15.10 15.71 -17.27
N GLU A 306 14.23 16.22 -18.14
CA GLU A 306 13.76 17.61 -18.10
C GLU A 306 13.00 17.90 -16.80
N ALA A 307 12.09 17.01 -16.41
CA ALA A 307 11.36 17.11 -15.15
C ALA A 307 12.31 17.09 -13.93
N ALA A 308 13.25 16.15 -13.89
CA ALA A 308 14.24 16.08 -12.82
C ALA A 308 15.13 17.32 -12.77
N ALA A 309 15.54 17.87 -13.92
CA ALA A 309 16.28 19.13 -13.96
C ALA A 309 15.45 20.31 -13.43
N ALA A 310 14.16 20.38 -13.79
CA ALA A 310 13.25 21.42 -13.32
C ALA A 310 12.97 21.35 -11.81
N LEU A 311 13.04 20.16 -11.21
CA LEU A 311 12.96 20.01 -9.76
C LEU A 311 14.14 20.67 -9.05
N GLY A 312 15.29 20.87 -9.70
CA GLY A 312 16.50 21.37 -9.05
C GLY A 312 16.94 20.55 -7.83
N PRO A 313 17.07 19.21 -7.96
CA PRO A 313 17.29 18.33 -6.83
C PRO A 313 18.68 18.54 -6.23
N PRO A 314 18.85 18.23 -4.94
CA PRO A 314 20.12 18.42 -4.23
C PRO A 314 21.20 17.41 -4.65
N LEU A 315 20.81 16.29 -5.26
CA LEU A 315 21.70 15.25 -5.75
C LEU A 315 21.61 15.09 -7.27
N PRO A 316 22.72 14.71 -7.94
CA PRO A 316 22.68 14.29 -9.34
C PRO A 316 21.63 13.19 -9.55
N TRP A 317 20.77 13.35 -10.53
CA TRP A 317 19.72 12.38 -10.85
C TRP A 317 20.22 11.28 -11.79
N PRO A 318 19.54 10.11 -11.84
CA PRO A 318 19.91 9.03 -12.74
C PRO A 318 19.83 9.47 -14.20
N THR A 319 20.83 9.09 -15.00
CA THR A 319 20.87 9.36 -16.45
C THR A 319 20.23 8.26 -17.29
N GLY A 320 19.76 7.18 -16.66
CA GLY A 320 19.13 6.04 -17.32
C GLY A 320 17.71 5.80 -16.81
N PHE A 321 17.01 4.87 -17.44
CA PHE A 321 15.58 4.62 -17.16
C PHE A 321 15.29 3.47 -16.19
N ARG A 322 16.32 2.94 -15.51
CA ARG A 322 16.15 1.79 -14.61
C ARG A 322 15.32 2.21 -13.38
N PRO A 323 14.14 1.60 -13.13
CA PRO A 323 13.26 2.01 -12.03
C PRO A 323 13.94 1.97 -10.65
N ALA A 324 14.83 1.00 -10.42
CA ALA A 324 15.57 0.89 -9.17
C ALA A 324 16.43 2.12 -8.87
N GLN A 325 17.06 2.72 -9.89
CA GLN A 325 17.93 3.89 -9.72
C GLN A 325 17.12 5.15 -9.35
N TRP A 326 15.95 5.34 -9.98
CA TRP A 326 15.06 6.46 -9.64
C TRP A 326 14.46 6.33 -8.24
N ARG A 327 14.09 5.10 -7.84
CA ARG A 327 13.64 4.83 -6.46
C ARG A 327 14.74 5.18 -5.46
N GLU A 328 15.93 4.64 -5.65
CA GLU A 328 17.07 4.89 -4.75
C GLU A 328 17.46 6.37 -4.71
N TRP A 329 17.51 7.04 -5.87
CA TRP A 329 17.80 8.47 -5.92
C TRP A 329 16.78 9.29 -5.13
N TRP A 330 15.48 9.06 -5.34
CA TRP A 330 14.44 9.78 -4.61
C TRP A 330 14.50 9.48 -3.12
N ASP A 331 14.74 8.21 -2.75
CA ASP A 331 14.94 7.83 -1.35
C ASP A 331 16.01 8.71 -0.70
N LEU A 332 17.15 8.91 -1.38
CA LEU A 332 18.31 9.64 -0.88
C LEU A 332 18.12 11.16 -0.77
N CYS A 333 17.26 11.79 -1.57
CA CYS A 333 17.15 13.25 -1.63
C CYS A 333 15.84 13.84 -1.10
N GLN A 334 14.81 13.03 -0.85
CA GLN A 334 13.47 13.55 -0.52
C GLN A 334 13.37 14.39 0.77
N ASP A 335 14.40 14.36 1.63
CA ASP A 335 14.41 15.12 2.89
C ASP A 335 14.80 16.57 2.68
N GLU A 336 15.58 16.77 1.63
CA GLU A 336 16.08 18.06 1.21
C GLU A 336 15.17 18.70 0.16
N VAL A 337 14.20 17.95 -0.40
CA VAL A 337 13.23 18.53 -1.34
C VAL A 337 12.14 19.32 -0.62
N THR A 338 11.80 20.47 -1.17
CA THR A 338 10.70 21.30 -0.68
C THR A 338 9.34 20.63 -0.93
N PRO A 339 8.27 21.05 -0.23
CA PRO A 339 6.91 20.60 -0.52
C PRO A 339 6.50 20.78 -2.00
N GLU A 340 6.94 21.87 -2.64
CA GLU A 340 6.68 22.17 -4.05
C GLU A 340 7.41 21.21 -4.99
N GLN A 341 8.69 20.91 -4.72
CA GLN A 341 9.44 19.91 -5.48
C GLN A 341 8.84 18.51 -5.32
N ARG A 342 8.42 18.16 -4.09
CA ARG A 342 7.69 16.91 -3.83
C ARG A 342 6.40 16.84 -4.62
N LEU A 343 5.61 17.91 -4.63
CA LEU A 343 4.39 17.99 -5.42
C LEU A 343 4.70 17.81 -6.92
N ALA A 344 5.65 18.55 -7.46
CA ALA A 344 6.04 18.48 -8.87
C ALA A 344 6.53 17.08 -9.29
N ALA A 345 7.23 16.35 -8.39
CA ALA A 345 7.62 14.96 -8.65
C ALA A 345 6.41 14.02 -8.77
N TRP A 346 5.35 14.27 -7.99
CA TRP A 346 4.09 13.51 -8.09
C TRP A 346 3.26 13.90 -9.31
N GLU A 347 3.30 15.17 -9.73
CA GLU A 347 2.58 15.66 -10.92
C GLU A 347 3.02 14.94 -12.21
N LEU A 348 4.25 14.42 -12.26
CA LEU A 348 4.73 13.56 -13.35
C LEU A 348 3.86 12.31 -13.57
N PHE A 349 3.11 11.91 -12.56
CA PHE A 349 2.31 10.70 -12.54
C PHE A 349 0.80 10.98 -12.46
N ASP A 350 0.35 12.22 -12.62
CA ASP A 350 -1.07 12.60 -12.48
C ASP A 350 -1.99 11.92 -13.50
N ALA A 351 -1.46 11.47 -14.65
CA ALA A 351 -2.19 10.64 -15.61
C ALA A 351 -2.54 9.24 -15.07
N HIS A 352 -1.93 8.83 -13.95
CA HIS A 352 -2.10 7.53 -13.30
C HIS A 352 -2.47 7.73 -11.83
N PRO A 353 -3.69 8.21 -11.50
CA PRO A 353 -4.05 8.49 -10.13
C PRO A 353 -3.96 7.25 -9.25
N LEU A 354 -3.36 7.40 -8.07
CA LEU A 354 -3.27 6.32 -7.08
C LEU A 354 -4.65 6.03 -6.45
N PHE A 355 -5.46 7.06 -6.26
CA PHE A 355 -6.82 6.98 -5.72
C PHE A 355 -7.84 7.59 -6.67
N GLU A 356 -8.99 6.95 -6.80
CA GLU A 356 -10.06 7.32 -7.71
C GLU A 356 -11.41 7.33 -6.97
N VAL A 357 -12.35 8.16 -7.43
CA VAL A 357 -13.76 8.11 -7.01
C VAL A 357 -14.57 7.52 -8.15
N LEU A 358 -15.26 6.42 -7.89
CA LEU A 358 -16.09 5.71 -8.85
C LEU A 358 -17.56 5.73 -8.41
N PRO A 359 -18.51 6.23 -9.23
CA PRO A 359 -19.92 6.00 -8.97
C PRO A 359 -20.23 4.51 -9.15
N ILE A 360 -20.91 3.91 -8.18
CA ILE A 360 -21.25 2.48 -8.19
C ILE A 360 -22.74 2.29 -7.95
N PRO A 361 -23.44 1.46 -8.76
CA PRO A 361 -24.84 1.16 -8.52
C PRO A 361 -25.02 0.38 -7.22
N VAL A 362 -26.04 0.75 -6.47
CA VAL A 362 -26.44 0.08 -5.25
C VAL A 362 -27.66 -0.76 -5.57
N ALA A 363 -27.56 -2.08 -5.40
CA ALA A 363 -28.68 -2.96 -5.64
C ALA A 363 -29.79 -2.70 -4.61
N GLU A 364 -31.02 -2.62 -5.11
CA GLU A 364 -32.22 -2.77 -4.27
C GLU A 364 -32.25 -4.23 -3.78
N GLY A 365 -32.24 -4.40 -2.46
CA GLY A 365 -32.21 -5.71 -1.80
C GLY A 365 -33.57 -6.14 -1.27
#